data_AF-B8HZR0-F1
#
_entry.id   AF-B8HZR0-F1
#
_cell.length_a   1.000
_cell.length_b   1.000
_cell.length_c   1.000
_cell.angle_alpha   90.00
_cell.angle_beta   90.00
_cell.angle_gamma   90.00
#
_symmetry.space_group_name_H-M   'P 1'
#
loop_
_entity.id
_entity.type
_entity.pdbx_description
1 polymer ?
#
loop_
_entity_poly.entity_id
_entity_poly.type
_entity_poly.pdbx_seq_one_letter_code
_entity_poly.pdbx_strand_id
1 'polypeptide(L)'
;MDPFSFEQPPPDLPDRTEQSRQETPARSKRPPGRTPSMHGIALQRTLAEFGICGADLVSTIRLRLNRRATDAQIFALKNGTRQPRVDTIEEIMIGLRLINPAALNYYLQQLGQLAQTWDYQP
;
A
#
# COMPACT_ATOMS: atom_id res chain seq x y z
N MET A 1 14.48 60.04 33.93
CA MET A 1 13.90 58.75 33.52
C MET A 1 12.40 58.93 33.48
N ASP A 2 11.87 59.04 32.26
CA ASP A 2 10.46 58.98 31.86
C ASP A 2 10.50 58.46 30.40
N PRO A 3 9.74 57.42 30.02
CA PRO A 3 10.01 56.62 28.82
C PRO A 3 9.32 57.21 27.59
N PHE A 4 9.73 58.41 27.16
CA PHE A 4 9.31 58.99 25.88
C PHE A 4 10.51 59.08 24.93
N SER A 5 10.77 57.99 24.22
CA SER A 5 11.47 58.04 22.94
C SER A 5 10.42 57.83 21.85
N PHE A 6 10.00 58.92 21.23
CA PHE A 6 9.48 58.93 19.87
C PHE A 6 10.63 58.53 18.94
N GLU A 7 10.40 57.64 17.98
CA GLU A 7 10.90 57.75 16.59
C GLU A 7 10.53 56.51 15.78
N GLN A 8 9.43 56.63 15.02
CA GLN A 8 9.33 56.37 13.58
C GLN A 8 7.87 56.01 13.24
N PRO A 9 7.18 56.78 12.38
CA PRO A 9 5.95 56.29 11.78
C PRO A 9 6.28 55.03 10.97
N PRO A 10 5.44 53.98 11.03
CA PRO A 10 5.63 52.83 10.16
C PRO A 10 5.60 53.31 8.69
N PRO A 11 6.51 52.82 7.84
CA PRO A 11 6.59 53.26 6.45
C PRO A 11 5.26 52.98 5.73
N ASP A 12 4.83 53.93 4.90
CA ASP A 12 3.66 53.77 4.02
C ASP A 12 3.77 52.45 3.25
N LEU A 13 2.78 51.58 3.45
CA LEU A 13 2.66 50.34 2.70
C LEU A 13 2.37 50.70 1.24
N PRO A 14 3.14 50.21 0.25
CA PRO A 14 2.80 50.41 -1.14
C PRO A 14 1.49 49.66 -1.45
N ASP A 15 0.40 50.42 -1.60
CA ASP A 15 -0.83 49.96 -2.23
C ASP A 15 -0.56 49.83 -3.73
N ARG A 16 -0.20 48.61 -4.14
CA ARG A 16 -0.03 48.10 -5.51
C ARG A 16 0.70 46.76 -5.34
N THR A 17 0.15 45.61 -5.69
CA THR A 17 -0.68 45.27 -6.83
C THR A 17 -1.08 43.81 -6.60
N GLU A 18 -2.20 43.37 -7.16
CA GLU A 18 -2.45 41.97 -7.48
C GLU A 18 -1.19 41.28 -8.01
N GLN A 19 -0.40 40.64 -7.14
CA GLN A 19 0.67 39.77 -7.57
C GLN A 19 0.77 38.63 -6.57
N SER A 20 0.50 37.45 -7.13
CA SER A 20 0.64 36.17 -6.48
C SER A 20 -0.46 35.87 -5.46
N ARG A 21 -1.66 35.60 -6.00
CA ARG A 21 -2.25 34.27 -5.74
C ARG A 21 -1.13 33.26 -6.03
N GLN A 22 -0.29 32.99 -5.03
CA GLN A 22 0.36 31.71 -4.96
C GLN A 22 -0.81 30.74 -4.85
N GLU A 23 -1.26 30.25 -6.00
CA GLU A 23 -1.59 28.84 -6.12
C GLU A 23 -0.51 28.11 -5.32
N THR A 24 -0.80 27.81 -4.06
CA THR A 24 -0.25 26.60 -3.48
C THR A 24 -0.58 25.57 -4.54
N PRO A 25 0.40 24.96 -5.24
CA PRO A 25 0.09 23.71 -5.87
C PRO A 25 -0.32 22.88 -4.66
N ALA A 26 -1.64 22.68 -4.51
CA ALA A 26 -2.18 21.50 -3.92
C ALA A 26 -1.45 20.42 -4.68
N ARG A 27 -0.29 20.03 -4.12
CA ARG A 27 0.59 19.05 -4.69
C ARG A 27 -0.34 17.88 -4.72
N SER A 28 -0.81 17.62 -5.93
CA SER A 28 -1.48 16.44 -6.37
C SER A 28 -0.46 15.33 -6.21
N LYS A 29 -0.10 15.04 -4.95
CA LYS A 29 0.43 13.77 -4.51
C LYS A 29 -0.80 12.87 -4.49
N ARG A 30 -1.39 12.64 -5.68
CA ARG A 30 -1.92 11.32 -5.95
C ARG A 30 -0.73 10.42 -5.62
N PRO A 31 -0.82 9.56 -4.59
CA PRO A 31 0.29 8.70 -4.26
C PRO A 31 0.71 8.00 -5.56
N PRO A 32 2.03 7.92 -5.86
CA PRO A 32 2.51 7.26 -7.06
C PRO A 32 1.78 5.93 -7.18
N GLY A 33 1.26 5.64 -8.38
CA GLY A 33 0.59 4.37 -8.67
C GLY A 33 1.47 3.26 -8.10
N ARG A 34 1.01 2.61 -7.03
CA ARG A 34 1.85 1.70 -6.24
C ARG A 34 2.15 0.49 -7.12
N THR A 35 3.42 0.25 -7.40
CA THR A 35 3.84 -0.98 -8.08
C THR A 35 3.50 -2.17 -7.18
N PRO A 36 2.65 -3.11 -7.63
CA PRO A 36 2.23 -4.21 -6.78
C PRO A 36 3.39 -5.17 -6.48
N SER A 37 3.41 -5.75 -5.28
CA SER A 37 4.44 -6.72 -4.90
C SER A 37 4.27 -8.04 -5.65
N MET A 38 5.36 -8.77 -5.87
CA MET A 38 5.34 -10.11 -6.48
C MET A 38 4.32 -11.04 -5.81
N HIS A 39 4.30 -11.06 -4.48
CA HIS A 39 3.33 -11.82 -3.69
C HIS A 39 1.89 -11.34 -3.89
N GLY A 40 1.67 -10.03 -4.01
CA GLY A 40 0.36 -9.46 -4.29
C GLY A 40 -0.18 -9.88 -5.67
N ILE A 41 0.67 -9.80 -6.69
CA ILE A 41 0.32 -10.21 -8.06
C ILE A 41 0.04 -11.72 -8.11
N ALA A 42 0.93 -12.54 -7.53
CA ALA A 42 0.75 -13.99 -7.47
C ALA A 42 -0.54 -14.36 -6.74
N LEU A 43 -0.81 -13.78 -5.56
CA LEU A 43 -2.03 -14.06 -4.81
C LEU A 43 -3.27 -13.62 -5.58
N GLN A 44 -3.27 -12.45 -6.20
CA GLN A 44 -4.42 -11.97 -6.97
C GLN A 44 -4.75 -12.90 -8.14
N ARG A 45 -3.74 -13.38 -8.87
CA ARG A 45 -3.92 -14.37 -9.96
C ARG A 45 -4.46 -15.68 -9.42
N THR A 46 -3.91 -16.20 -8.32
CA THR A 46 -4.40 -17.43 -7.69
C THR A 46 -5.86 -17.33 -7.26
N LEU A 47 -6.24 -16.23 -6.61
CA LEU A 47 -7.61 -16.05 -6.14
C LEU A 47 -8.60 -15.96 -7.32
N ALA A 48 -8.21 -15.29 -8.40
CA ALA A 48 -9.03 -15.20 -9.62
C ALA A 48 -9.17 -16.56 -10.31
N GLU A 49 -8.07 -17.31 -10.47
CA GLU A 49 -8.04 -18.62 -11.14
C GLU A 49 -8.95 -19.64 -10.45
N PHE A 50 -8.91 -19.69 -9.12
CA PHE A 50 -9.66 -20.67 -8.33
C PHE A 50 -11.02 -20.14 -7.84
N GLY A 51 -11.43 -18.93 -8.24
CA GLY A 51 -12.68 -18.31 -7.79
C GLY A 51 -12.75 -18.10 -6.26
N ILE A 52 -11.61 -17.96 -5.58
CA ILE A 52 -11.54 -17.81 -4.13
C ILE A 52 -11.76 -16.34 -3.77
N CYS A 53 -12.78 -16.05 -2.95
CA CYS A 53 -12.95 -14.71 -2.43
C CYS A 53 -11.84 -14.39 -1.40
N GLY A 54 -11.32 -13.16 -1.43
CA GLY A 54 -10.33 -12.72 -0.43
C GLY A 54 -10.86 -12.81 1.01
N ALA A 55 -12.18 -12.63 1.20
CA ALA A 55 -12.84 -12.79 2.49
C ALA A 55 -12.82 -14.25 2.99
N ASP A 56 -12.96 -15.23 2.09
CA ASP A 56 -12.91 -16.65 2.45
C ASP A 56 -11.52 -17.07 2.89
N LEU A 57 -10.49 -16.51 2.24
CA LEU A 57 -9.10 -16.67 2.66
C LEU A 57 -8.86 -16.10 4.07
N VAL A 58 -9.31 -14.87 4.34
CA VAL A 58 -9.18 -14.26 5.67
C VAL A 58 -9.96 -15.06 6.72
N SER A 59 -11.19 -15.46 6.40
CA SER A 59 -12.04 -16.26 7.29
C SER A 59 -11.37 -17.58 7.64
N THR A 60 -10.80 -18.27 6.64
CA THR A 60 -10.08 -19.53 6.85
C THR A 60 -8.86 -19.32 7.74
N ILE A 61 -8.07 -18.27 7.50
CA ILE A 61 -6.89 -17.95 8.32
C ILE A 61 -7.29 -17.61 9.76
N ARG A 62 -8.33 -16.79 9.96
CA ARG A 62 -8.82 -16.44 11.31
C ARG A 62 -9.37 -17.63 12.06
N LEU A 63 -10.26 -18.40 11.43
CA LEU A 63 -10.98 -19.49 12.08
C LEU A 63 -10.10 -20.72 12.32
N ARG A 64 -9.20 -21.05 11.39
CA ARG A 64 -8.41 -22.28 11.46
C ARG A 64 -7.02 -22.08 12.06
N LEU A 65 -6.45 -20.88 11.98
CA LEU A 65 -5.12 -20.60 12.56
C LEU A 65 -5.18 -19.83 13.88
N ASN A 66 -6.37 -19.37 14.31
CA ASN A 66 -6.55 -18.49 15.47
C ASN A 66 -5.60 -17.27 15.45
N ARG A 67 -5.28 -16.80 14.24
CA ARG A 67 -4.39 -15.67 13.98
C ARG A 67 -5.20 -14.44 13.61
N ARG A 68 -4.71 -13.26 14.02
CA ARG A 68 -5.32 -11.96 13.69
C ARG A 68 -4.95 -11.50 12.27
N ALA A 69 -5.02 -12.37 11.26
CA ALA A 69 -4.91 -11.88 9.88
C ALA A 69 -6.06 -10.90 9.63
N THR A 70 -5.73 -9.63 9.47
CA THR A 70 -6.72 -8.57 9.28
C THR A 70 -7.13 -8.51 7.82
N ASP A 71 -8.40 -8.18 7.55
CA ASP A 71 -8.88 -7.96 6.19
C ASP A 71 -8.02 -6.90 5.48
N ALA A 72 -7.53 -5.92 6.24
CA ALA A 72 -6.60 -4.90 5.80
C ALA A 72 -5.25 -5.46 5.31
N GLN A 73 -4.71 -6.53 5.91
CA GLN A 73 -3.43 -7.13 5.48
C GLN A 73 -3.58 -7.90 4.17
N ILE A 74 -4.63 -8.73 4.04
CA ILE A 74 -4.90 -9.48 2.82
C ILE A 74 -5.33 -8.53 1.69
N PHE A 75 -6.15 -7.52 1.99
CA PHE A 75 -6.50 -6.47 1.04
C PHE A 75 -5.26 -5.66 0.63
N ALA A 76 -4.39 -5.30 1.57
CA ALA A 76 -3.17 -4.56 1.27
C ALA A 76 -2.22 -5.37 0.38
N LEU A 77 -2.17 -6.69 0.57
CA LEU A 77 -1.38 -7.59 -0.26
C LEU A 77 -1.97 -7.74 -1.65
N LYS A 78 -3.28 -8.02 -1.75
CA LYS A 78 -3.99 -8.19 -3.03
C LYS A 78 -3.85 -6.95 -3.91
N ASN A 79 -3.88 -5.76 -3.30
CA ASN A 79 -3.72 -4.50 -4.02
C ASN A 79 -2.25 -4.02 -4.07
N GLY A 80 -1.30 -4.85 -3.64
CA GLY A 80 0.14 -4.56 -3.72
C GLY A 80 0.60 -3.32 -2.95
N THR A 81 -0.19 -2.87 -1.97
CA THR A 81 0.01 -1.59 -1.28
C THR A 81 1.08 -1.63 -0.18
N ARG A 82 1.50 -2.83 0.25
CA ARG A 82 2.56 -3.08 1.22
C ARG A 82 3.29 -4.38 0.90
N GLN A 83 4.57 -4.43 1.21
CA GLN A 83 5.32 -5.68 1.21
C GLN A 83 4.80 -6.57 2.35
N PRO A 84 4.43 -7.83 2.08
CA PRO A 84 4.03 -8.75 3.14
C PRO A 84 5.14 -8.95 4.17
N ARG A 85 4.75 -9.16 5.42
CA ARG A 85 5.64 -9.80 6.41
C ARG A 85 5.72 -11.30 6.12
N VAL A 86 6.84 -11.93 6.51
CA VAL A 86 7.05 -13.38 6.36
C VAL A 86 5.89 -14.16 6.99
N ASP A 87 5.51 -13.82 8.22
CA ASP A 87 4.35 -14.42 8.91
C ASP A 87 3.05 -14.36 8.08
N THR A 88 2.82 -13.24 7.37
CA THR A 88 1.63 -13.08 6.53
C THR A 88 1.68 -13.99 5.30
N ILE A 89 2.86 -14.21 4.72
CA ILE A 89 3.02 -15.14 3.59
C ILE A 89 2.75 -16.57 4.04
N GLU A 90 3.28 -16.97 5.21
CA GLU A 90 3.01 -18.29 5.79
C GLU A 90 1.53 -18.50 6.05
N GLU A 91 0.85 -17.52 6.67
CA GLU A 91 -0.59 -17.55 6.90
C GLU A 91 -1.38 -17.71 5.58
N ILE A 92 -0.98 -17.01 4.52
CA ILE A 92 -1.58 -17.13 3.18
C ILE A 92 -1.35 -18.53 2.61
N MET A 93 -0.12 -19.05 2.68
CA MET A 93 0.19 -20.38 2.15
C MET A 93 -0.63 -21.46 2.86
N ILE A 94 -0.72 -21.38 4.18
CA ILE A 94 -1.52 -22.31 4.99
C ILE A 94 -3.01 -22.12 4.67
N GLY A 95 -3.50 -20.88 4.60
CA GLY A 95 -4.89 -20.57 4.25
C GLY A 95 -5.28 -21.12 2.87
N LEU A 96 -4.45 -20.91 1.86
CA LEU A 96 -4.65 -21.47 0.52
C LEU A 96 -4.66 -23.00 0.57
N ARG A 97 -3.71 -23.64 1.27
CA ARG A 97 -3.68 -25.10 1.42
C ARG A 97 -4.96 -25.65 2.05
N LEU A 98 -5.51 -24.94 3.03
CA LEU A 98 -6.72 -25.34 3.76
C LEU A 98 -8.02 -25.15 2.98
N ILE A 99 -8.04 -24.20 2.04
CA ILE A 99 -9.17 -23.97 1.12
C ILE A 99 -9.07 -24.94 -0.06
N ASN A 100 -7.93 -24.91 -0.75
CA ASN A 100 -7.68 -25.72 -1.92
C ASN A 100 -6.15 -25.93 -2.10
N PRO A 101 -5.64 -27.16 -1.91
CA PRO A 101 -4.22 -27.47 -2.11
C PRO A 101 -3.69 -27.11 -3.51
N ALA A 102 -4.52 -27.18 -4.54
CA ALA A 102 -4.13 -26.78 -5.90
C ALA A 102 -3.89 -25.27 -6.01
N ALA A 103 -4.62 -24.45 -5.24
CA ALA A 103 -4.42 -23.00 -5.20
C ALA A 103 -3.07 -22.63 -4.56
N LEU A 104 -2.62 -23.36 -3.52
CA LEU A 104 -1.27 -23.19 -2.98
C LEU A 104 -0.20 -23.50 -4.04
N ASN A 105 -0.32 -24.64 -4.73
CA ASN A 105 0.66 -25.02 -5.75
C ASN A 105 0.73 -23.98 -6.88
N TYR A 106 -0.42 -23.49 -7.35
CA TYR A 106 -0.48 -22.43 -8.35
C TYR A 106 0.13 -21.12 -7.85
N TYR A 107 -0.13 -20.74 -6.59
CA TYR A 107 0.50 -19.56 -5.98
C TYR A 107 2.02 -19.66 -5.97
N LEU A 108 2.58 -20.80 -5.57
CA LEU A 108 4.04 -21.03 -5.60
C LEU A 108 4.60 -21.02 -7.03
N GLN A 109 3.87 -21.57 -8.00
CA GLN A 109 4.25 -21.52 -9.42
C GLN A 109 4.27 -20.06 -9.93
N GLN A 110 3.28 -19.25 -9.60
CA GLN A 110 3.24 -17.84 -9.96
C GLN A 110 4.41 -17.06 -9.33
N LEU A 111 4.76 -17.35 -8.07
CA LEU A 111 5.94 -16.75 -7.44
C LEU A 111 7.24 -17.14 -8.17
N GLY A 112 7.41 -18.42 -8.52
CA GLY A 112 8.57 -18.88 -9.28
C GLY A 112 8.71 -18.21 -10.64
N GLN A 113 7.59 -18.02 -11.36
CA GLN A 113 7.57 -17.30 -12.64
C GLN A 113 7.94 -15.83 -12.49
N LEU A 114 7.39 -15.15 -11.48
CA LEU A 114 7.67 -13.73 -11.26
C LEU A 114 9.09 -13.49 -10.74
N ALA A 115 9.67 -14.42 -9.96
CA ALA A 115 11.06 -14.36 -9.54
C ALA A 115 12.03 -14.36 -10.74
N GLN A 116 11.77 -15.21 -11.74
CA GLN A 116 12.54 -15.23 -12.99
C GLN A 116 12.49 -13.90 -13.76
N THR A 117 11.37 -13.16 -13.66
CA THR A 117 11.24 -11.85 -14.31
C THR A 117 11.91 -10.70 -13.56
N TRP A 118 12.29 -10.89 -12.29
CA TRP A 118 13.02 -9.90 -11.49
C TRP A 118 14.52 -10.17 -11.41
N ASP A 119 14.96 -11.41 -11.55
CA ASP A 119 16.39 -11.78 -11.62
C ASP A 119 17.01 -11.60 -13.02
N TYR A 120 16.23 -11.19 -14.04
CA TYR A 120 16.76 -10.87 -15.37
C TYR A 120 17.00 -9.36 -15.52
N GLN A 121 17.97 -8.83 -14.76
CA GLN A 121 18.78 -7.68 -15.17
C GLN A 121 20.22 -8.18 -15.34
N PRO A 122 20.67 -8.54 -16.56
CA PRO A 122 22.10 -8.64 -16.83
C PRO A 122 22.79 -7.27 -16.67
#